data_AF-A0A5P8WD32-F1
#
_entry.id   AF-A0A5P8WD32-F1
#
_cell.length_a   1.000
_cell.length_b   1.000
_cell.length_c   1.000
_cell.angle_alpha   90.00
_cell.angle_beta   90.00
_cell.angle_gamma   90.00
#
_symmetry.space_group_name_H-M   'P 1'
#
loop_
_entity.id
_entity.type
_entity.pdbx_description
1 polymer ?
#
loop_
_entity_poly.entity_id
_entity_poly.type
_entity_poly.pdbx_seq_one_letter_code
_entity_poly.pdbx_strand_id
1 'polypeptide(L)'
;MAKFDNHPTVRWWREQSTNNPKTSTVALNSDSLRSLCLDAGADDVGFVEIYRPAIADQHAEILAVFPPTKTLISFVCCMNRENVRTPARSIANLEFHANYDHADEVARNLVKAFAQIGVRALNPSVAFPMEMDRYPDKKAWVISHKPVAVAAGLGHMGIHRNVIHPKFGNFIALGTVLIDTEVTEYTHPIDYNPCIECKLCVAACPVGAIGADGSFSFSACYTHNYREFMGGFTDWTETIADSKSASDYRKKVSASESASMWQSLSFKPNYKAAYCIAACPAGEDVIAPFLSDRKAFIKDVVKPLQDKTETIYVVSGSDAENYVAKHFPNKTVKLVSSGIRPQSIQGFLFGLPLLFQRNQSEGLSAIYHFTFTGSESRRATVTIQNKMVRVQEGHLGKADISVTADSKTWLGFLGKEQNLIWALLRCKIRVSGSLKLLQAFGKCFPT
;
A
#
# COMPACT_ATOMS: atom_id res chain seq x y z
N MET A 1 -47.60 18.16 -9.99
CA MET A 1 -46.62 17.55 -10.92
C MET A 1 -45.30 18.26 -10.73
N ALA A 2 -44.23 17.49 -10.53
CA ALA A 2 -42.88 18.04 -10.57
C ALA A 2 -42.58 18.51 -12.00
N LYS A 3 -41.73 19.53 -12.17
CA LYS A 3 -41.42 20.11 -13.49
C LYS A 3 -40.91 19.09 -14.52
N PHE A 4 -40.33 17.98 -14.07
CA PHE A 4 -39.82 16.92 -14.95
C PHE A 4 -40.88 15.91 -15.43
N ASP A 5 -42.10 15.93 -14.89
CA ASP A 5 -43.14 14.93 -15.21
C ASP A 5 -43.54 14.94 -16.70
N ASN A 6 -43.39 16.08 -17.37
CA ASN A 6 -43.70 16.25 -18.79
C ASN A 6 -42.49 16.06 -19.71
N HIS A 7 -41.30 15.79 -19.17
CA HIS A 7 -40.11 15.58 -19.99
C HIS A 7 -40.29 14.34 -20.88
N PRO A 8 -39.97 14.40 -22.20
CA PRO A 8 -40.21 13.30 -23.13
C PRO A 8 -39.62 11.97 -22.66
N THR A 9 -38.39 11.97 -22.13
CA THR A 9 -37.74 10.76 -21.58
C THR A 9 -38.45 10.20 -20.34
N VAL A 10 -39.01 11.05 -19.48
CA VAL A 10 -39.72 10.61 -18.26
C VAL A 10 -41.05 9.95 -18.63
N ARG A 11 -41.75 10.52 -19.61
CA ARG A 11 -43.00 9.95 -20.15
C ARG A 11 -42.74 8.62 -20.85
N TRP A 12 -41.76 8.59 -21.77
CA TRP A 12 -41.33 7.37 -22.45
C TRP A 12 -40.97 6.26 -21.45
N TRP A 13 -40.18 6.56 -20.41
CA TRP A 13 -39.81 5.54 -19.42
C TRP A 13 -41.01 5.07 -18.60
N ARG A 14 -41.91 5.96 -18.19
CA ARG A 14 -43.13 5.60 -17.45
C ARG A 14 -44.02 4.66 -18.26
N GLU A 15 -44.19 4.95 -19.55
CA GLU A 15 -44.92 4.11 -20.51
C GLU A 15 -44.27 2.73 -20.73
N GLN A 16 -42.94 2.63 -20.64
CA GLN A 16 -42.23 1.34 -20.70
C GLN A 16 -42.23 0.58 -19.36
N SER A 17 -42.14 1.29 -18.24
CA SER A 17 -42.03 0.70 -16.90
C SER A 17 -43.29 -0.05 -16.47
N THR A 18 -44.46 0.29 -17.02
CA THR A 18 -45.71 -0.46 -16.86
C THR A 18 -45.68 -1.83 -17.54
N ASN A 19 -44.75 -2.06 -18.48
CA ASN A 19 -44.62 -3.29 -19.26
C ASN A 19 -43.41 -4.16 -18.90
N ASN A 20 -42.50 -3.68 -18.02
CA ASN A 20 -41.30 -4.43 -17.66
C ASN A 20 -41.46 -5.18 -16.32
N PRO A 21 -41.20 -6.51 -16.27
CA PRO A 21 -41.17 -7.23 -15.01
C PRO A 21 -40.05 -6.70 -14.11
N LYS A 22 -40.31 -6.66 -12.79
CA LYS A 22 -39.33 -6.31 -11.76
C LYS A 22 -38.05 -7.12 -11.98
N THR A 23 -36.90 -6.44 -11.96
CA THR A 23 -35.54 -7.02 -12.04
C THR A 23 -35.45 -8.31 -11.21
N SER A 24 -35.17 -9.42 -11.90
CA SER A 24 -35.14 -10.75 -11.30
C SER A 24 -34.04 -10.82 -10.24
N THR A 25 -34.37 -11.36 -9.07
CA THR A 25 -33.46 -11.61 -7.95
C THR A 25 -32.65 -12.90 -8.12
N VAL A 26 -32.45 -13.37 -9.35
CA VAL A 26 -31.77 -14.63 -9.63
C VAL A 26 -30.26 -14.42 -9.51
N ALA A 27 -29.61 -15.26 -8.71
CA ALA A 27 -28.16 -15.28 -8.59
C ALA A 27 -27.51 -15.54 -9.95
N LEU A 28 -26.40 -14.85 -10.24
CA LEU A 28 -25.64 -15.08 -11.46
C LEU A 28 -24.91 -16.42 -11.36
N ASN A 29 -24.98 -17.22 -12.43
CA ASN A 29 -24.24 -18.48 -12.50
C ASN A 29 -22.73 -18.21 -12.49
N SER A 30 -22.03 -18.79 -11.51
CA SER A 30 -20.60 -18.60 -11.26
C SER A 30 -19.71 -19.08 -12.40
N ASP A 31 -20.09 -20.15 -13.11
CA ASP A 31 -19.30 -20.68 -14.24
C ASP A 31 -19.39 -19.76 -15.46
N SER A 32 -20.60 -19.30 -15.81
CA SER A 32 -20.80 -18.30 -16.85
C SER A 32 -20.08 -16.98 -16.53
N LEU A 33 -20.10 -16.58 -15.25
CA LEU A 33 -19.40 -15.39 -14.78
C LEU A 33 -17.87 -15.55 -14.90
N ARG A 34 -17.35 -16.73 -14.57
CA ARG A 34 -15.94 -17.06 -14.73
C ARG A 34 -15.53 -16.97 -16.19
N SER A 35 -16.28 -17.60 -17.09
CA SER A 35 -16.03 -17.53 -18.54
C SER A 35 -16.05 -16.09 -19.04
N LEU A 36 -17.03 -15.28 -18.61
CA LEU A 36 -17.08 -13.86 -18.97
C LEU A 36 -15.82 -13.08 -18.52
N CYS A 37 -15.30 -13.37 -17.32
CA CYS A 37 -14.07 -12.74 -16.82
C CYS A 37 -12.83 -13.14 -17.63
N LEU A 38 -12.72 -14.42 -17.98
CA LEU A 38 -11.62 -14.93 -18.81
C LEU A 38 -11.69 -14.34 -20.23
N ASP A 39 -12.89 -14.31 -20.84
CA ASP A 39 -13.12 -13.71 -22.16
C ASP A 39 -12.84 -12.20 -22.18
N ALA A 40 -13.06 -11.52 -21.04
CA ALA A 40 -12.72 -10.11 -20.87
C ALA A 40 -11.21 -9.85 -20.75
N GLY A 41 -10.39 -10.89 -20.53
CA GLY A 41 -8.93 -10.82 -20.49
C GLY A 41 -8.30 -11.08 -19.11
N ALA A 42 -9.05 -11.57 -18.13
CA ALA A 42 -8.45 -12.07 -16.88
C ALA A 42 -7.80 -13.44 -17.09
N ASP A 43 -6.76 -13.76 -16.30
CA ASP A 43 -6.11 -15.08 -16.33
C ASP A 43 -6.68 -16.05 -15.28
N ASP A 44 -7.25 -15.52 -14.18
CA ASP A 44 -8.05 -16.26 -13.20
C ASP A 44 -8.97 -15.29 -12.42
N VAL A 45 -9.99 -15.84 -11.77
CA VAL A 45 -11.06 -15.11 -11.12
C VAL A 45 -11.61 -15.86 -9.90
N GLY A 46 -12.03 -15.10 -8.89
CA GLY A 46 -12.77 -15.62 -7.76
C GLY A 46 -13.81 -14.64 -7.24
N PHE A 47 -14.74 -15.17 -6.45
CA PHE A 47 -15.94 -14.47 -6.01
C PHE A 47 -16.02 -14.47 -4.49
N VAL A 48 -16.29 -13.30 -3.91
CA VAL A 48 -16.34 -13.08 -2.46
C VAL A 48 -17.61 -12.31 -2.10
N GLU A 49 -18.40 -12.83 -1.17
CA GLU A 49 -19.54 -12.10 -0.62
C GLU A 49 -19.08 -10.89 0.20
N ILE A 50 -19.83 -9.79 0.13
CA ILE A 50 -19.48 -8.52 0.78
C ILE A 50 -19.25 -8.65 2.28
N TYR A 51 -19.94 -9.55 2.97
CA TYR A 51 -19.84 -9.73 4.42
C TYR A 51 -18.81 -10.78 4.86
N ARG A 52 -17.93 -11.26 3.96
CA ARG A 52 -16.90 -12.23 4.32
C ARG A 52 -15.97 -11.66 5.41
N PRO A 53 -15.72 -12.37 6.53
CA PRO A 53 -14.87 -11.87 7.62
C PRO A 53 -13.45 -11.48 7.19
N ALA A 54 -12.90 -12.15 6.19
CA ALA A 54 -11.54 -11.90 5.68
C ALA A 54 -11.34 -10.50 5.06
N ILE A 55 -12.42 -9.78 4.75
CA ILE A 55 -12.37 -8.42 4.18
C ILE A 55 -13.14 -7.39 5.04
N ALA A 56 -13.42 -7.74 6.30
CA ALA A 56 -14.22 -6.92 7.22
C ALA A 56 -13.66 -5.51 7.45
N ASP A 57 -12.35 -5.33 7.36
CA ASP A 57 -11.67 -4.04 7.53
C ASP A 57 -11.93 -3.04 6.38
N GLN A 58 -12.68 -3.44 5.36
CA GLN A 58 -12.99 -2.64 4.17
C GLN A 58 -14.48 -2.54 3.87
N HIS A 59 -15.35 -3.28 4.60
CA HIS A 59 -16.80 -3.34 4.33
C HIS A 59 -17.45 -1.95 4.28
N ALA A 60 -17.16 -1.11 5.28
CA ALA A 60 -17.73 0.24 5.36
C ALA A 60 -17.31 1.13 4.19
N GLU A 61 -16.07 1.00 3.73
CA GLU A 61 -15.52 1.79 2.62
C GLU A 61 -16.14 1.36 1.28
N ILE A 62 -16.29 0.05 1.07
CA ILE A 62 -16.94 -0.53 -0.12
C ILE A 62 -18.41 -0.08 -0.21
N LEU A 63 -19.17 -0.21 0.88
CA LEU A 63 -20.58 0.16 0.92
C LEU A 63 -20.80 1.68 0.86
N ALA A 64 -19.82 2.50 1.27
CA ALA A 64 -19.89 3.94 1.08
C ALA A 64 -19.79 4.35 -0.39
N VAL A 65 -19.02 3.60 -1.20
CA VAL A 65 -18.85 3.90 -2.64
C VAL A 65 -19.93 3.24 -3.49
N PHE A 66 -20.27 1.98 -3.21
CA PHE A 66 -21.31 1.25 -3.91
C PHE A 66 -22.22 0.51 -2.92
N PRO A 67 -23.23 1.20 -2.34
CA PRO A 67 -24.13 0.64 -1.34
C PRO A 67 -24.83 -0.69 -1.67
N PRO A 68 -25.23 -0.99 -2.94
CA PRO A 68 -25.96 -2.22 -3.21
C PRO A 68 -25.03 -3.44 -3.36
N THR A 69 -23.71 -3.31 -3.16
CA THR A 69 -22.75 -4.40 -3.34
C THR A 69 -23.15 -5.65 -2.58
N LYS A 70 -23.19 -6.78 -3.28
CA LYS A 70 -23.37 -8.12 -2.69
C LYS A 70 -22.17 -9.02 -2.93
N THR A 71 -21.56 -8.93 -4.12
CA THR A 71 -20.43 -9.75 -4.52
C THR A 71 -19.26 -8.88 -5.00
N LEU A 72 -18.07 -9.27 -4.61
CA LEU A 72 -16.80 -8.81 -5.15
C LEU A 72 -16.26 -9.89 -6.10
N ILE A 73 -16.01 -9.52 -7.34
CA ILE A 73 -15.34 -10.34 -8.35
C ILE A 73 -13.87 -9.94 -8.34
N SER A 74 -13.02 -10.74 -7.73
CA SER A 74 -11.56 -10.55 -7.78
C SER A 74 -11.00 -11.25 -9.01
N PHE A 75 -10.05 -10.65 -9.70
CA PHE A 75 -9.40 -11.29 -10.84
C PHE A 75 -7.90 -10.97 -10.88
N VAL A 76 -7.16 -11.79 -11.61
CA VAL A 76 -5.71 -11.62 -11.83
C VAL A 76 -5.40 -11.41 -13.30
N CYS A 77 -4.39 -10.59 -13.58
CA CYS A 77 -3.80 -10.45 -14.91
C CYS A 77 -2.28 -10.68 -14.80
N CYS A 78 -1.73 -11.56 -15.63
CA CYS A 78 -0.33 -11.96 -15.59
C CYS A 78 0.57 -10.92 -16.24
N MET A 79 1.72 -10.68 -15.62
CA MET A 79 2.79 -9.85 -16.17
C MET A 79 3.83 -10.68 -16.92
N ASN A 80 4.49 -10.06 -17.88
CA ASN A 80 5.67 -10.61 -18.54
C ASN A 80 6.83 -10.72 -17.55
N ARG A 81 7.13 -11.96 -17.15
CA ARG A 81 8.09 -12.27 -16.09
C ARG A 81 9.48 -11.68 -16.32
N GLU A 82 10.01 -11.80 -17.53
CA GLU A 82 11.37 -11.33 -17.84
C GLU A 82 11.45 -9.79 -17.85
N ASN A 83 10.36 -9.12 -18.22
CA ASN A 83 10.26 -7.66 -18.10
C ASN A 83 10.31 -7.22 -16.63
N VAL A 84 9.75 -8.02 -15.71
CA VAL A 84 9.79 -7.75 -14.26
C VAL A 84 11.14 -8.13 -13.64
N ARG A 85 11.80 -9.19 -14.12
CA ARG A 85 13.07 -9.71 -13.58
C ARG A 85 14.28 -8.84 -13.88
N THR A 86 14.23 -8.10 -14.98
CA THR A 86 15.35 -7.26 -15.40
C THR A 86 15.72 -6.20 -14.35
N PRO A 87 17.01 -5.92 -14.13
CA PRO A 87 17.45 -4.78 -13.32
C PRO A 87 17.15 -3.42 -13.98
N ALA A 88 16.79 -3.43 -15.27
CA ALA A 88 16.44 -2.23 -16.02
C ALA A 88 15.07 -1.69 -15.60
N ARG A 89 15.11 -0.64 -14.77
CA ARG A 89 13.93 0.00 -14.18
C ARG A 89 12.85 0.37 -15.21
N SER A 90 13.24 0.86 -16.39
CA SER A 90 12.30 1.31 -17.42
C SER A 90 11.45 0.17 -17.98
N ILE A 91 12.06 -1.00 -18.21
CA ILE A 91 11.36 -2.17 -18.75
C ILE A 91 10.36 -2.70 -17.73
N ALA A 92 10.77 -2.84 -16.46
CA ALA A 92 9.87 -3.29 -15.40
C ALA A 92 8.70 -2.31 -15.16
N ASN A 93 8.96 -1.00 -15.16
CA ASN A 93 7.88 -0.02 -15.00
C ASN A 93 6.93 0.00 -16.20
N LEU A 94 7.43 -0.15 -17.43
CA LEU A 94 6.58 -0.25 -18.61
C LEU A 94 5.64 -1.46 -18.48
N GLU A 95 6.15 -2.60 -18.03
CA GLU A 95 5.34 -3.79 -17.79
C GLU A 95 4.28 -3.55 -16.70
N PHE A 96 4.65 -2.97 -15.56
CA PHE A 96 3.69 -2.65 -14.51
C PHE A 96 2.57 -1.75 -15.04
N HIS A 97 2.91 -0.67 -15.73
CA HIS A 97 1.91 0.28 -16.26
C HIS A 97 1.00 -0.35 -17.31
N ALA A 98 1.57 -1.10 -18.25
CA ALA A 98 0.79 -1.77 -19.29
C ALA A 98 -0.14 -2.84 -18.71
N ASN A 99 0.32 -3.58 -17.69
CA ASN A 99 -0.49 -4.60 -17.05
C ASN A 99 -1.60 -4.01 -16.16
N TYR A 100 -1.34 -2.87 -15.51
CA TYR A 100 -2.39 -2.12 -14.80
C TYR A 100 -3.45 -1.58 -15.77
N ASP A 101 -3.04 -1.02 -16.91
CA ASP A 101 -3.98 -0.56 -17.95
C ASP A 101 -4.82 -1.71 -18.51
N HIS A 102 -4.21 -2.88 -18.73
CA HIS A 102 -4.92 -4.09 -19.12
C HIS A 102 -5.95 -4.50 -18.07
N ALA A 103 -5.56 -4.58 -16.79
CA ALA A 103 -6.48 -4.95 -15.72
C ALA A 103 -7.63 -3.94 -15.52
N ASP A 104 -7.37 -2.65 -15.67
CA ASP A 104 -8.41 -1.62 -15.65
C ASP A 104 -9.38 -1.76 -16.86
N GLU A 105 -8.88 -2.11 -18.04
CA GLU A 105 -9.72 -2.36 -19.23
C GLU A 105 -10.55 -3.65 -19.09
N VAL A 106 -9.98 -4.72 -18.51
CA VAL A 106 -10.73 -5.94 -18.13
C VAL A 106 -11.89 -5.57 -17.22
N ALA A 107 -11.62 -4.82 -16.14
CA ALA A 107 -12.65 -4.41 -15.18
C ALA A 107 -13.75 -3.55 -15.83
N ARG A 108 -13.35 -2.61 -16.70
CA ARG A 108 -14.27 -1.74 -17.44
C ARG A 108 -15.15 -2.54 -18.39
N ASN A 109 -14.61 -3.53 -19.08
CA ASN A 109 -15.36 -4.38 -20.01
C ASN A 109 -16.35 -5.28 -19.27
N LEU A 110 -15.99 -5.77 -18.08
CA LEU A 110 -16.92 -6.49 -17.21
C LEU A 110 -18.07 -5.61 -16.77
N VAL A 111 -17.81 -4.39 -16.31
CA VAL A 111 -18.87 -3.44 -15.92
C VAL A 111 -19.82 -3.14 -17.09
N LYS A 112 -19.30 -2.97 -18.31
CA LYS A 112 -20.13 -2.81 -19.52
C LYS A 112 -20.99 -4.06 -19.77
N ALA A 113 -20.42 -5.25 -19.65
CA ALA A 113 -21.14 -6.51 -19.88
C ALA A 113 -22.27 -6.70 -18.85
N PHE A 114 -22.02 -6.41 -17.57
CA PHE A 114 -23.05 -6.45 -16.52
C PHE A 114 -24.20 -5.49 -16.80
N ALA A 115 -23.90 -4.29 -17.28
CA ALA A 115 -24.94 -3.33 -17.63
C ALA A 115 -25.89 -3.84 -18.73
N GLN A 116 -25.40 -4.65 -19.69
CA GLN A 116 -26.25 -5.23 -20.75
C GLN A 116 -27.24 -6.27 -20.24
N ILE A 117 -26.95 -6.90 -19.10
CA ILE A 117 -27.84 -7.89 -18.46
C ILE A 117 -28.58 -7.30 -17.25
N GLY A 118 -28.55 -5.98 -17.07
CA GLY A 118 -29.27 -5.29 -16.00
C GLY A 118 -28.65 -5.41 -14.61
N VAL A 119 -27.41 -5.90 -14.51
CA VAL A 119 -26.65 -6.00 -13.26
C VAL A 119 -25.88 -4.70 -13.04
N ARG A 120 -26.01 -4.11 -11.85
CA ARG A 120 -25.26 -2.90 -11.54
C ARG A 120 -23.87 -3.30 -11.06
N ALA A 121 -22.86 -2.70 -11.67
CA ALA A 121 -21.47 -2.98 -11.36
C ALA A 121 -20.65 -1.70 -11.25
N LEU A 122 -19.55 -1.77 -10.49
CA LEU A 122 -18.57 -0.70 -10.33
C LEU A 122 -17.16 -1.30 -10.29
N ASN A 123 -16.20 -0.68 -10.98
CA ASN A 123 -14.78 -1.04 -10.89
C ASN A 123 -13.96 0.10 -10.27
N PRO A 124 -13.31 -0.09 -9.11
CA PRO A 124 -12.25 0.80 -8.65
C PRO A 124 -10.98 0.66 -9.51
N SER A 125 -10.06 1.62 -9.36
CA SER A 125 -8.74 1.62 -10.00
C SER A 125 -7.86 0.46 -9.51
N VAL A 126 -7.25 -0.30 -10.42
CA VAL A 126 -6.30 -1.38 -10.09
C VAL A 126 -5.01 -0.84 -9.45
N ALA A 127 -4.57 0.32 -9.91
CA ALA A 127 -3.40 1.02 -9.40
C ALA A 127 -3.63 2.53 -9.39
N PHE A 128 -2.73 3.27 -8.71
CA PHE A 128 -2.73 4.75 -8.65
C PHE A 128 -4.09 5.35 -8.24
N PRO A 129 -4.56 5.05 -7.02
CA PRO A 129 -5.82 5.57 -6.54
C PRO A 129 -5.78 7.11 -6.44
N MET A 130 -6.94 7.77 -6.48
CA MET A 130 -7.02 9.23 -6.67
C MET A 130 -7.62 10.01 -5.50
N GLU A 131 -7.97 9.36 -4.37
CA GLU A 131 -8.62 10.03 -3.24
C GLU A 131 -7.56 10.68 -2.33
N MET A 132 -6.85 11.63 -2.92
CA MET A 132 -5.68 12.30 -2.34
C MET A 132 -6.05 13.26 -1.21
N ASP A 133 -7.30 13.68 -1.11
CA ASP A 133 -7.84 14.41 0.05
C ASP A 133 -7.75 13.61 1.35
N ARG A 134 -7.62 12.29 1.26
CA ARG A 134 -7.47 11.36 2.39
C ARG A 134 -6.02 11.19 2.83
N TYR A 135 -5.06 11.48 1.95
CA TYR A 135 -3.63 11.36 2.24
C TYR A 135 -3.17 12.52 3.15
N PRO A 136 -2.28 12.30 4.14
CA PRO A 136 -1.62 11.03 4.49
C PRO A 136 -2.33 10.24 5.59
N ASP A 137 -3.43 10.75 6.13
CA ASP A 137 -4.01 10.26 7.39
C ASP A 137 -4.93 9.04 7.23
N LYS A 138 -5.41 8.76 6.02
CA LYS A 138 -6.37 7.70 5.70
C LYS A 138 -6.01 6.98 4.40
N LYS A 139 -6.69 5.86 4.13
CA LYS A 139 -6.56 5.11 2.87
C LYS A 139 -6.99 5.99 1.69
N ALA A 140 -6.05 6.26 0.77
CA ALA A 140 -6.32 6.98 -0.47
C ALA A 140 -6.96 6.10 -1.56
N TRP A 141 -7.08 4.78 -1.33
CA TRP A 141 -7.75 3.83 -2.21
C TRP A 141 -9.12 3.43 -1.68
N VAL A 142 -9.97 2.93 -2.60
CA VAL A 142 -11.31 2.42 -2.27
C VAL A 142 -11.26 0.94 -1.86
N ILE A 143 -10.47 0.12 -2.56
CA ILE A 143 -10.33 -1.32 -2.30
C ILE A 143 -8.86 -1.70 -2.17
N SER A 144 -8.54 -2.48 -1.14
CA SER A 144 -7.28 -3.20 -1.02
C SER A 144 -7.45 -4.54 -1.71
N HIS A 145 -6.98 -4.64 -2.95
CA HIS A 145 -7.16 -5.83 -3.80
C HIS A 145 -6.50 -7.10 -3.23
N LYS A 146 -5.39 -6.98 -2.49
CA LYS A 146 -4.65 -8.13 -1.95
C LYS A 146 -5.50 -8.98 -0.97
N PRO A 147 -6.11 -8.42 0.10
CA PRO A 147 -7.05 -9.16 0.94
C PRO A 147 -8.21 -9.80 0.18
N VAL A 148 -8.77 -9.09 -0.81
CA VAL A 148 -9.88 -9.62 -1.62
C VAL A 148 -9.43 -10.82 -2.45
N ALA A 149 -8.26 -10.75 -3.10
CA ALA A 149 -7.70 -11.85 -3.87
C ALA A 149 -7.40 -13.09 -3.01
N VAL A 150 -6.88 -12.90 -1.79
CA VAL A 150 -6.69 -14.01 -0.83
C VAL A 150 -8.05 -14.60 -0.43
N ALA A 151 -9.03 -13.76 -0.10
CA ALA A 151 -10.38 -14.20 0.23
C ALA A 151 -11.08 -14.92 -0.94
N ALA A 152 -10.69 -14.60 -2.17
CA ALA A 152 -11.18 -15.18 -3.41
C ALA A 152 -10.44 -16.46 -3.85
N GLY A 153 -9.48 -16.95 -3.06
CA GLY A 153 -8.72 -18.15 -3.41
C GLY A 153 -7.68 -17.96 -4.50
N LEU A 154 -7.36 -16.72 -4.89
CA LEU A 154 -6.40 -16.42 -5.97
C LEU A 154 -4.93 -16.44 -5.50
N GLY A 155 -4.69 -16.85 -4.26
CA GLY A 155 -3.35 -17.01 -3.70
C GLY A 155 -3.26 -16.65 -2.22
N HIS A 156 -2.03 -16.59 -1.72
CA HIS A 156 -1.73 -16.22 -0.34
C HIS A 156 -0.64 -15.15 -0.30
N MET A 157 -0.63 -14.29 0.72
CA MET A 157 0.48 -13.34 0.90
C MET A 157 1.77 -14.08 1.28
N GLY A 158 2.83 -13.87 0.49
CA GLY A 158 4.19 -14.29 0.84
C GLY A 158 4.86 -13.32 1.83
N ILE A 159 6.05 -13.67 2.31
CA ILE A 159 6.80 -12.84 3.27
C ILE A 159 7.15 -11.44 2.71
N HIS A 160 7.21 -11.30 1.38
CA HIS A 160 7.39 -10.00 0.71
C HIS A 160 6.09 -9.18 0.58
N ARG A 161 4.97 -9.63 1.19
CA ARG A 161 3.68 -8.93 1.25
C ARG A 161 2.97 -8.76 -0.11
N ASN A 162 3.34 -9.54 -1.13
CA ASN A 162 2.54 -9.65 -2.36
C ASN A 162 1.80 -10.99 -2.35
N VAL A 163 0.63 -11.02 -2.98
CA VAL A 163 -0.11 -12.26 -3.22
C VAL A 163 0.70 -13.10 -4.19
N ILE A 164 0.86 -14.37 -3.88
CA ILE A 164 1.46 -15.38 -4.74
C ILE A 164 0.34 -16.29 -5.18
N HIS A 165 0.03 -16.28 -6.47
CA HIS A 165 -0.90 -17.20 -7.09
C HIS A 165 -0.25 -18.60 -7.20
N PRO A 166 -0.98 -19.70 -6.93
CA PRO A 166 -0.48 -21.08 -7.07
C PRO A 166 0.25 -21.34 -8.39
N LYS A 167 -0.39 -20.96 -9.50
CA LYS A 167 0.14 -21.13 -10.85
C LYS A 167 1.10 -20.03 -11.29
N PHE A 168 0.64 -18.78 -11.34
CA PHE A 168 1.37 -17.65 -11.93
C PHE A 168 2.44 -17.01 -11.03
N GLY A 169 2.50 -17.40 -9.75
CA GLY A 169 3.38 -16.76 -8.78
C GLY A 169 2.92 -15.35 -8.42
N ASN A 170 3.85 -14.45 -8.12
CA ASN A 170 3.54 -13.05 -7.80
C ASN A 170 3.65 -12.11 -9.02
N PHE A 171 3.81 -12.64 -10.22
CA PHE A 171 3.85 -11.88 -11.47
C PHE A 171 2.44 -11.56 -11.96
N ILE A 172 1.64 -10.96 -11.08
CA ILE A 172 0.21 -10.68 -11.29
C ILE A 172 -0.14 -9.24 -10.89
N ALA A 173 -1.01 -8.60 -11.65
CA ALA A 173 -1.86 -7.51 -11.17
C ALA A 173 -3.17 -8.07 -10.63
N LEU A 174 -3.78 -7.35 -9.69
CA LEU A 174 -5.04 -7.74 -9.05
C LEU A 174 -6.08 -6.66 -9.30
N GLY A 175 -7.25 -7.05 -9.78
CA GLY A 175 -8.40 -6.17 -9.90
C GLY A 175 -9.60 -6.69 -9.12
N THR A 176 -10.59 -5.81 -8.92
CA THR A 176 -11.85 -6.18 -8.28
C THR A 176 -13.00 -5.44 -8.96
N VAL A 177 -14.10 -6.13 -9.25
CA VAL A 177 -15.38 -5.53 -9.67
C VAL A 177 -16.42 -5.77 -8.58
N LEU A 178 -17.17 -4.75 -8.23
CA LEU A 178 -18.30 -4.84 -7.30
C LEU A 178 -19.58 -5.02 -8.08
N ILE A 179 -20.46 -5.95 -7.67
CA ILE A 179 -21.78 -6.13 -8.28
C ILE A 179 -22.88 -6.17 -7.22
N ASP A 180 -24.10 -5.77 -7.61
CA ASP A 180 -25.28 -5.75 -6.74
C ASP A 180 -26.05 -7.08 -6.64
N THR A 181 -25.51 -8.12 -7.26
CA THR A 181 -26.15 -9.43 -7.42
C THR A 181 -25.31 -10.52 -6.76
N GLU A 182 -25.97 -11.52 -6.19
CA GLU A 182 -25.31 -12.71 -5.63
C GLU A 182 -24.88 -13.66 -6.75
N VAL A 183 -23.89 -14.49 -6.49
CA VAL A 183 -23.48 -15.57 -7.41
C VAL A 183 -23.89 -16.93 -6.86
N THR A 184 -24.05 -17.91 -7.75
CA THR A 184 -24.46 -19.27 -7.34
C THR A 184 -23.44 -19.97 -6.46
N GLU A 185 -22.14 -19.73 -6.68
CA GLU A 185 -21.06 -20.24 -5.84
C GLU A 185 -19.99 -19.17 -5.59
N TYR A 186 -19.54 -19.08 -4.33
CA TYR A 186 -18.42 -18.23 -3.92
C TYR A 186 -17.15 -19.06 -3.78
N THR A 187 -16.02 -18.46 -4.12
CA THR A 187 -14.69 -19.08 -3.93
C THR A 187 -14.26 -19.02 -2.47
N HIS A 188 -13.21 -19.74 -2.08
CA HIS A 188 -12.65 -19.70 -0.73
C HIS A 188 -11.12 -19.60 -0.76
N PRO A 189 -10.49 -19.08 0.31
CA PRO A 189 -9.03 -19.10 0.42
C PRO A 189 -8.46 -20.49 0.19
N ILE A 190 -7.32 -20.55 -0.51
CA ILE A 190 -6.54 -21.79 -0.62
C ILE A 190 -6.03 -22.22 0.76
N ASP A 191 -5.84 -23.52 0.93
CA ASP A 191 -5.49 -24.16 2.21
C ASP A 191 -3.98 -24.20 2.51
N TYR A 192 -3.16 -23.59 1.65
CA TYR A 192 -1.71 -23.50 1.80
C TYR A 192 -1.15 -22.13 1.37
N ASN A 193 0.09 -21.83 1.75
CA ASN A 193 0.81 -20.64 1.30
C ASN A 193 1.78 -21.02 0.16
N PRO A 194 1.64 -20.48 -1.07
CA PRO A 194 2.56 -20.77 -2.17
C PRO A 194 4.00 -20.27 -1.94
N CYS A 195 4.24 -19.44 -0.92
CA CYS A 195 5.58 -19.03 -0.54
C CYS A 195 6.42 -20.23 -0.06
N ILE A 196 7.49 -20.54 -0.78
CA ILE A 196 8.42 -21.63 -0.44
C ILE A 196 9.52 -21.22 0.57
N GLU A 197 9.36 -20.07 1.24
CA GLU A 197 10.28 -19.53 2.25
C GLU A 197 11.77 -19.42 1.85
N CYS A 198 12.08 -19.38 0.55
CA CYS A 198 13.46 -19.34 0.02
C CYS A 198 14.30 -18.11 0.43
N LYS A 199 13.66 -17.07 0.98
CA LYS A 199 14.26 -15.78 1.38
C LYS A 199 14.99 -15.01 0.26
N LEU A 200 14.80 -15.34 -1.01
CA LEU A 200 15.41 -14.59 -2.13
C LEU A 200 14.91 -13.14 -2.18
N CYS A 201 13.65 -12.89 -1.85
CA CYS A 201 13.10 -11.54 -1.73
C CYS A 201 13.75 -10.72 -0.58
N VAL A 202 14.18 -11.38 0.50
CA VAL A 202 14.93 -10.75 1.61
C VAL A 202 16.31 -10.37 1.10
N ALA A 203 17.01 -11.31 0.46
CA ALA A 203 18.36 -11.09 -0.07
C ALA A 203 18.40 -10.02 -1.17
N ALA A 204 17.34 -9.91 -1.98
CA ALA A 204 17.25 -8.95 -3.08
C ALA A 204 16.78 -7.56 -2.64
N CYS A 205 16.18 -7.40 -1.44
CA CYS A 205 15.62 -6.11 -1.03
C CYS A 205 16.72 -5.08 -0.75
N PRO A 206 16.80 -3.96 -1.49
CA PRO A 206 17.94 -3.06 -1.39
C PRO A 206 17.94 -2.25 -0.08
N VAL A 207 16.80 -2.15 0.59
CA VAL A 207 16.59 -1.35 1.82
C VAL A 207 16.33 -2.22 3.06
N GLY A 208 16.38 -3.55 2.94
CA GLY A 208 16.15 -4.45 4.06
C GLY A 208 14.73 -4.39 4.62
N ALA A 209 13.75 -4.01 3.78
CA ALA A 209 12.36 -3.87 4.21
C ALA A 209 11.69 -5.20 4.54
N ILE A 210 12.22 -6.34 4.09
CA ILE A 210 11.63 -7.66 4.31
C ILE A 210 12.55 -8.43 5.26
N GLY A 211 12.05 -8.76 6.44
CA GLY A 211 12.77 -9.56 7.44
C GLY A 211 12.73 -11.06 7.11
N ALA A 212 13.79 -11.78 7.45
CA ALA A 212 13.82 -13.24 7.34
C ALA A 212 12.77 -13.93 8.23
N ASP A 213 12.35 -13.26 9.30
CA ASP A 213 11.29 -13.66 10.24
C ASP A 213 9.87 -13.31 9.77
N GLY A 214 9.72 -12.78 8.55
CA GLY A 214 8.42 -12.35 8.00
C GLY A 214 7.98 -10.94 8.39
N SER A 215 8.79 -10.20 9.16
CA SER A 215 8.51 -8.79 9.43
C SER A 215 8.68 -7.91 8.17
N PHE A 216 7.99 -6.77 8.14
CA PHE A 216 8.05 -5.85 7.01
C PHE A 216 8.15 -4.40 7.49
N SER A 217 9.19 -3.69 7.05
CA SER A 217 9.36 -2.25 7.27
C SER A 217 8.70 -1.48 6.11
N PHE A 218 7.49 -0.98 6.37
CA PHE A 218 6.77 -0.16 5.41
C PHE A 218 7.55 1.11 5.07
N SER A 219 8.05 1.85 6.06
CA SER A 219 8.80 3.09 5.85
C SER A 219 10.02 2.91 4.95
N ALA A 220 10.82 1.86 5.16
CA ALA A 220 11.98 1.58 4.31
C ALA A 220 11.59 1.32 2.85
N CYS A 221 10.56 0.48 2.62
CA CYS A 221 10.06 0.21 1.28
C CYS A 221 9.47 1.47 0.65
N TYR A 222 8.63 2.19 1.39
CA TYR A 222 7.96 3.41 0.94
C TYR A 222 8.96 4.49 0.51
N THR A 223 9.90 4.87 1.38
CA THR A 223 10.87 5.94 1.11
C THR A 223 11.70 5.69 -0.15
N HIS A 224 12.08 4.44 -0.40
CA HIS A 224 12.87 4.10 -1.59
C HIS A 224 12.00 3.76 -2.80
N ASN A 225 11.17 2.74 -2.70
CA ASN A 225 10.42 2.22 -3.84
C ASN A 225 9.44 3.24 -4.40
N TYR A 226 8.81 4.02 -3.52
CA TYR A 226 7.84 5.06 -3.84
C TYR A 226 8.49 6.46 -3.82
N ARG A 227 9.82 6.56 -4.03
CA ARG A 227 10.53 7.85 -4.01
C ARG A 227 9.92 8.89 -4.96
N GLU A 228 9.27 8.47 -6.04
CA GLU A 228 8.68 9.39 -7.03
C GLU A 228 7.15 9.42 -6.97
N PHE A 229 6.59 9.10 -5.80
CA PHE A 229 5.15 9.17 -5.49
C PHE A 229 4.91 10.30 -4.47
N MET A 230 3.74 10.30 -3.83
CA MET A 230 3.24 11.31 -2.89
C MET A 230 4.30 11.85 -1.91
N GLY A 231 4.83 11.03 -0.99
CA GLY A 231 5.78 11.50 0.02
C GLY A 231 7.10 11.99 -0.56
N GLY A 232 7.62 11.31 -1.59
CA GLY A 232 8.85 11.73 -2.25
C GLY A 232 8.70 13.01 -3.08
N PHE A 233 7.51 13.27 -3.63
CA PHE A 233 7.17 14.56 -4.25
C PHE A 233 7.13 15.66 -3.20
N THR A 234 6.48 15.44 -2.05
CA THR A 234 6.50 16.39 -0.93
C THR A 234 7.93 16.72 -0.49
N ASP A 235 8.76 15.70 -0.21
CA ASP A 235 10.20 15.85 0.11
C ASP A 235 10.95 16.69 -0.93
N TRP A 236 10.72 16.41 -2.21
CA TRP A 236 11.34 17.15 -3.31
C TRP A 236 10.90 18.62 -3.35
N THR A 237 9.59 18.89 -3.24
CA THR A 237 9.05 20.26 -3.25
C THR A 237 9.52 21.09 -2.06
N GLU A 238 9.62 20.49 -0.89
CA GLU A 238 10.15 21.15 0.31
C GLU A 238 11.65 21.41 0.17
N THR A 239 12.39 20.48 -0.43
CA THR A 239 13.81 20.70 -0.74
C THR A 239 14.00 21.89 -1.69
N ILE A 240 13.07 22.14 -2.63
CA ILE A 240 13.08 23.34 -3.46
C ILE A 240 12.81 24.58 -2.60
N ALA A 241 11.75 24.57 -1.79
CA ALA A 241 11.35 25.70 -0.95
C ALA A 241 12.43 26.09 0.08
N ASP A 242 13.10 25.10 0.67
CA ASP A 242 14.16 25.28 1.66
C ASP A 242 15.52 25.64 1.04
N SER A 243 15.64 25.59 -0.28
CA SER A 243 16.90 25.92 -0.96
C SER A 243 17.05 27.41 -1.19
N LYS A 244 18.20 27.96 -0.77
CA LYS A 244 18.46 29.41 -0.81
C LYS A 244 18.73 29.94 -2.23
N SER A 245 19.09 29.06 -3.16
CA SER A 245 19.39 29.38 -4.55
C SER A 245 19.34 28.12 -5.41
N ALA A 246 19.33 28.30 -6.74
CA ALA A 246 19.44 27.18 -7.67
C ALA A 246 20.75 26.37 -7.49
N SER A 247 21.84 27.02 -7.05
CA SER A 247 23.11 26.35 -6.75
C SER A 247 23.01 25.48 -5.49
N ASP A 248 22.35 25.98 -4.44
CA ASP A 248 22.08 25.22 -3.21
C ASP A 248 21.19 24.00 -3.49
N TYR A 249 20.12 24.20 -4.27
CA TYR A 249 19.26 23.09 -4.71
C TYR A 249 20.03 22.01 -5.47
N ARG A 250 20.89 22.38 -6.43
CA ARG A 250 21.68 21.39 -7.20
C ARG A 250 22.70 20.60 -6.38
N LYS A 251 23.09 21.09 -5.19
CA LYS A 251 23.90 20.32 -4.23
C LYS A 251 23.07 19.26 -3.50
N LYS A 252 21.78 19.52 -3.30
CA LYS A 252 20.84 18.63 -2.58
C LYS A 252 20.14 17.66 -3.53
N VAL A 253 19.82 18.07 -4.75
CA VAL A 253 19.12 17.26 -5.76
C VAL A 253 19.87 17.36 -7.08
N SER A 254 20.33 16.22 -7.58
CA SER A 254 21.03 16.15 -8.86
C SER A 254 20.11 16.45 -10.05
N ALA A 255 20.71 16.75 -11.21
CA ALA A 255 19.98 16.87 -12.47
C ALA A 255 19.22 15.57 -12.81
N SER A 256 19.83 14.41 -12.55
CA SER A 256 19.20 13.10 -12.77
C SER A 256 18.00 12.88 -11.85
N GLU A 257 18.07 13.26 -10.57
CA GLU A 257 16.93 13.17 -9.65
C GLU A 257 15.79 14.08 -10.10
N SER A 258 16.11 15.31 -10.51
CA SER A 258 15.12 16.26 -11.03
C SER A 258 14.43 15.75 -12.29
N ALA A 259 15.19 15.22 -13.25
CA ALA A 259 14.65 14.64 -14.48
C ALA A 259 13.81 13.38 -14.20
N SER A 260 14.23 12.54 -13.25
CA SER A 260 13.51 11.33 -12.85
C SER A 260 12.17 11.68 -12.17
N MET A 261 12.13 12.72 -11.32
CA MET A 261 10.88 13.26 -10.78
C MET A 261 9.97 13.82 -11.87
N TRP A 262 10.50 14.66 -12.76
CA TRP A 262 9.74 15.19 -13.90
C TRP A 262 9.11 14.09 -14.75
N GLN A 263 9.85 13.02 -15.05
CA GLN A 263 9.36 11.91 -15.85
C GLN A 263 8.19 11.19 -15.16
N SER A 264 8.31 10.92 -13.86
CA SER A 264 7.24 10.29 -13.08
C SER A 264 5.98 11.15 -12.97
N LEU A 265 6.12 12.47 -12.94
CA LEU A 265 4.99 13.40 -12.95
C LEU A 265 4.34 13.56 -14.33
N SER A 266 5.13 13.46 -15.41
CA SER A 266 4.64 13.68 -16.79
C SER A 266 4.03 12.43 -17.42
N PHE A 267 4.26 11.26 -16.82
CA PHE A 267 3.74 9.98 -17.30
C PHE A 267 2.87 9.32 -16.23
N LYS A 268 3.39 8.32 -15.53
CA LYS A 268 2.76 7.64 -14.39
C LYS A 268 3.82 7.44 -13.29
N PRO A 269 3.44 7.35 -12.01
CA PRO A 269 4.39 7.17 -10.92
C PRO A 269 5.26 5.92 -11.11
N ASN A 270 6.58 6.06 -11.08
CA ASN A 270 7.51 4.95 -11.36
C ASN A 270 8.13 4.39 -10.08
N TYR A 271 8.11 3.07 -9.92
CA TYR A 271 8.76 2.36 -8.83
C TYR A 271 10.29 2.37 -8.99
N LYS A 272 11.04 2.60 -7.90
CA LYS A 272 12.51 2.51 -7.91
C LYS A 272 13.01 1.07 -7.86
N ALA A 273 12.23 0.18 -7.26
CA ALA A 273 12.53 -1.23 -7.12
C ALA A 273 11.32 -2.08 -7.53
N ALA A 274 11.54 -3.38 -7.59
CA ALA A 274 10.51 -4.43 -7.53
C ALA A 274 11.18 -5.77 -7.25
N TYR A 275 12.33 -5.74 -6.55
CA TYR A 275 13.28 -6.85 -6.53
C TYR A 275 12.72 -8.07 -5.81
N CYS A 276 11.79 -7.86 -4.87
CA CYS A 276 11.07 -8.94 -4.22
C CYS A 276 10.09 -9.67 -5.14
N ILE A 277 9.56 -9.00 -6.16
CA ILE A 277 8.73 -9.63 -7.20
C ILE A 277 9.65 -10.37 -8.17
N ALA A 278 10.63 -9.67 -8.75
CA ALA A 278 11.62 -10.20 -9.67
C ALA A 278 12.29 -11.50 -9.19
N ALA A 279 12.79 -11.50 -7.94
CA ALA A 279 13.53 -12.62 -7.38
C ALA A 279 12.66 -13.80 -6.92
N CYS A 280 11.33 -13.68 -6.94
CA CYS A 280 10.45 -14.72 -6.43
C CYS A 280 10.39 -15.91 -7.40
N PRO A 281 10.72 -17.13 -6.95
CA PRO A 281 10.59 -18.33 -7.77
C PRO A 281 9.26 -19.07 -7.54
N ALA A 282 8.39 -18.60 -6.64
CA ALA A 282 7.18 -19.32 -6.29
C ALA A 282 6.12 -19.25 -7.42
N GLY A 283 5.38 -20.35 -7.60
CA GLY A 283 4.37 -20.53 -8.64
C GLY A 283 4.70 -21.73 -9.54
N GLU A 284 3.72 -22.56 -9.89
CA GLU A 284 3.90 -23.75 -10.74
C GLU A 284 4.58 -23.39 -12.07
N ASP A 285 4.15 -22.30 -12.71
CA ASP A 285 4.72 -21.84 -13.98
C ASP A 285 6.06 -21.12 -13.79
N VAL A 286 6.49 -20.86 -12.55
CA VAL A 286 7.63 -19.99 -12.19
C VAL A 286 8.82 -20.76 -11.64
N ILE A 287 8.57 -21.85 -10.92
CA ILE A 287 9.52 -22.48 -10.01
C ILE A 287 10.60 -23.33 -10.70
N ALA A 288 10.33 -23.79 -11.93
CA ALA A 288 11.17 -24.75 -12.61
C ALA A 288 12.65 -24.33 -12.74
N PRO A 289 13.02 -23.09 -13.17
CA PRO A 289 14.42 -22.68 -13.25
C PRO A 289 15.14 -22.69 -11.89
N PHE A 290 14.44 -22.32 -10.81
CA PHE A 290 15.02 -22.32 -9.47
C PHE A 290 15.30 -23.73 -8.96
N LEU A 291 14.40 -24.69 -9.21
CA LEU A 291 14.61 -26.08 -8.78
C LEU A 291 15.62 -26.83 -9.65
N SER A 292 15.69 -26.48 -10.94
CA SER A 292 16.60 -27.12 -11.89
C SER A 292 18.06 -26.74 -11.62
N ASP A 293 18.33 -25.46 -11.40
CA ASP A 293 19.66 -24.98 -11.00
C ASP A 293 19.56 -23.72 -10.13
N ARG A 294 19.63 -23.93 -8.81
CA ARG A 294 19.60 -22.83 -7.82
C ARG A 294 20.77 -21.87 -7.98
N LYS A 295 21.95 -22.35 -8.36
CA LYS A 295 23.15 -21.51 -8.50
C LYS A 295 23.01 -20.61 -9.71
N ALA A 296 22.58 -21.17 -10.85
CA ALA A 296 22.27 -20.39 -12.04
C ALA A 296 21.15 -19.39 -11.76
N PHE A 297 20.07 -19.78 -11.10
CA PHE A 297 18.98 -18.85 -10.75
C PHE A 297 19.46 -17.66 -9.92
N ILE A 298 20.26 -17.91 -8.87
CA ILE A 298 20.83 -16.84 -8.05
C ILE A 298 21.74 -15.94 -8.89
N LYS A 299 22.59 -16.53 -9.73
CA LYS A 299 23.51 -15.79 -10.60
C LYS A 299 22.78 -14.93 -11.63
N ASP A 300 21.70 -15.43 -12.21
CA ASP A 300 21.07 -14.82 -13.38
C ASP A 300 19.88 -13.92 -13.01
N VAL A 301 19.21 -14.17 -11.89
CA VAL A 301 18.04 -13.39 -11.45
C VAL A 301 18.34 -12.52 -10.23
N VAL A 302 19.01 -13.06 -9.21
CA VAL A 302 19.16 -12.35 -7.91
C VAL A 302 20.37 -11.43 -7.92
N LYS A 303 21.52 -11.92 -8.38
CA LYS A 303 22.78 -11.16 -8.39
C LYS A 303 22.71 -9.87 -9.19
N PRO A 304 22.10 -9.80 -10.39
CA PRO A 304 21.99 -8.55 -11.13
C PRO A 304 21.24 -7.45 -10.37
N LEU A 305 20.26 -7.82 -9.53
CA LEU A 305 19.52 -6.87 -8.69
C LEU A 305 20.39 -6.35 -7.52
N GLN A 306 21.16 -7.24 -6.90
CA GLN A 306 22.09 -6.90 -5.80
C GLN A 306 23.25 -6.03 -6.30
N ASP A 307 23.85 -6.42 -7.42
CA ASP A 307 25.10 -5.87 -7.94
C ASP A 307 24.88 -4.56 -8.73
N LYS A 308 23.63 -4.23 -9.05
CA LYS A 308 23.27 -2.95 -9.69
C LYS A 308 23.76 -1.75 -8.87
N THR A 309 24.58 -0.91 -9.48
CA THR A 309 24.97 0.40 -8.94
C THR A 309 23.80 1.37 -9.08
N GLU A 310 23.29 1.85 -7.95
CA GLU A 310 22.16 2.78 -7.93
C GLU A 310 22.12 3.60 -6.63
N THR A 311 21.34 4.67 -6.65
CA THR A 311 21.06 5.48 -5.46
C THR A 311 19.93 4.84 -4.65
N ILE A 312 20.18 4.60 -3.36
CA ILE A 312 19.19 4.11 -2.40
C ILE A 312 18.79 5.24 -1.46
N TYR A 313 17.49 5.49 -1.39
CA TYR A 313 16.92 6.59 -0.62
C TYR A 313 16.46 6.09 0.73
N VAL A 314 16.96 6.70 1.80
CA VAL A 314 16.67 6.29 3.18
C VAL A 314 16.47 7.51 4.06
N VAL A 315 15.72 7.34 5.15
CA VAL A 315 15.60 8.35 6.19
C VAL A 315 16.84 8.29 7.09
N SER A 316 17.36 9.44 7.50
CA SER A 316 18.49 9.51 8.43
C SER A 316 18.15 8.87 9.79
N GLY A 317 19.05 8.04 10.31
CA GLY A 317 18.89 7.29 11.55
C GLY A 317 17.95 6.09 11.44
N SER A 318 17.52 5.72 10.23
CA SER A 318 16.65 4.56 10.01
C SER A 318 17.40 3.23 10.01
N ASP A 319 16.67 2.14 10.20
CA ASP A 319 17.22 0.79 10.06
C ASP A 319 17.71 0.53 8.62
N ALA A 320 17.05 1.14 7.63
CA ALA A 320 17.41 1.03 6.22
C ALA A 320 18.77 1.67 5.92
N GLU A 321 19.10 2.81 6.53
CA GLU A 321 20.41 3.46 6.36
C GLU A 321 21.56 2.52 6.79
N ASN A 322 21.43 1.94 7.98
CA ASN A 322 22.40 0.97 8.50
C ASN A 322 22.46 -0.30 7.66
N TYR A 323 21.31 -0.76 7.17
CA TYR A 323 21.21 -1.97 6.37
C TYR A 323 21.95 -1.84 5.03
N VAL A 324 21.72 -0.76 4.28
CA VAL A 324 22.33 -0.54 2.96
C VAL A 324 23.85 -0.50 3.08
N ALA A 325 24.37 0.30 4.02
CA ALA A 325 25.81 0.46 4.24
C ALA A 325 26.52 -0.88 4.53
N LYS A 326 25.83 -1.81 5.22
CA LYS A 326 26.39 -3.11 5.58
C LYS A 326 26.31 -4.16 4.46
N HIS A 327 25.25 -4.13 3.63
CA HIS A 327 24.96 -5.24 2.70
C HIS A 327 25.20 -4.91 1.23
N PHE A 328 25.21 -3.62 0.84
CA PHE A 328 25.30 -3.18 -0.55
C PHE A 328 26.34 -2.07 -0.74
N PRO A 329 27.65 -2.39 -0.66
CA PRO A 329 28.73 -1.40 -0.75
C PRO A 329 28.83 -0.72 -2.13
N ASN A 330 28.26 -1.33 -3.16
CA ASN A 330 28.15 -0.79 -4.53
C ASN A 330 26.98 0.18 -4.72
N LYS A 331 26.11 0.36 -3.72
CA LYS A 331 24.94 1.23 -3.79
C LYS A 331 25.17 2.51 -2.98
N THR A 332 24.77 3.64 -3.54
CA THR A 332 25.01 4.95 -2.92
C THR A 332 23.83 5.35 -2.06
N VAL A 333 24.04 5.55 -0.76
CA VAL A 333 23.01 6.05 0.16
C VAL A 333 22.74 7.54 -0.10
N LYS A 334 21.46 7.90 -0.18
CA LYS A 334 20.97 9.28 -0.23
C LYS A 334 19.95 9.50 0.87
N LEU A 335 20.27 10.43 1.77
CA LEU A 335 19.37 10.82 2.85
C LEU A 335 18.25 11.72 2.30
N VAL A 336 17.02 11.39 2.68
CA VAL A 336 15.78 12.09 2.30
C VAL A 336 14.83 12.14 3.50
N SER A 337 13.83 13.02 3.46
CA SER A 337 12.67 12.92 4.35
C SER A 337 11.76 11.78 3.89
N SER A 338 10.97 11.22 4.81
CA SER A 338 9.88 10.31 4.42
C SER A 338 8.78 11.01 3.62
N GLY A 339 8.65 12.34 3.78
CA GLY A 339 7.55 13.14 3.22
C GLY A 339 6.18 12.83 3.81
N ILE A 340 6.10 11.99 4.84
CA ILE A 340 4.87 11.67 5.56
C ILE A 340 4.77 12.60 6.76
N ARG A 341 3.73 13.44 6.78
CA ARG A 341 3.45 14.36 7.88
C ARG A 341 1.99 14.24 8.31
N PRO A 342 1.71 13.67 9.49
CA PRO A 342 0.34 13.52 9.94
C PRO A 342 -0.34 14.89 10.09
N GLN A 343 -1.58 15.01 9.63
CA GLN A 343 -2.38 16.24 9.73
C GLN A 343 -3.40 16.18 10.89
N SER A 344 -3.51 15.02 11.52
CA SER A 344 -4.37 14.74 12.67
C SER A 344 -3.68 13.80 13.67
N ILE A 345 -4.17 13.76 14.91
CA ILE A 345 -3.72 12.80 15.92
C ILE A 345 -4.10 11.38 15.51
N GLN A 346 -5.29 11.17 14.91
CA GLN A 346 -5.64 9.91 14.27
C GLN A 346 -4.57 9.47 13.25
N GLY A 347 -4.16 10.36 12.34
CA GLY A 347 -3.15 10.09 11.34
C GLY A 347 -1.79 9.77 11.97
N PHE A 348 -1.39 10.52 13.00
CA PHE A 348 -0.18 10.22 13.78
C PHE A 348 -0.20 8.82 14.37
N LEU A 349 -1.27 8.45 15.08
CA LEU A 349 -1.41 7.14 15.71
C LEU A 349 -1.48 6.00 14.69
N PHE A 350 -2.14 6.23 13.55
CA PHE A 350 -2.18 5.29 12.42
C PHE A 350 -0.80 5.08 11.80
N GLY A 351 0.02 6.15 11.71
CA GLY A 351 1.36 6.11 11.14
C GLY A 351 2.41 5.40 12.02
N LEU A 352 2.22 5.32 13.33
CA LEU A 352 3.22 4.74 14.24
C LEU A 352 3.65 3.30 13.83
N PRO A 353 2.75 2.32 13.63
CA PRO A 353 3.18 0.99 13.19
C PRO A 353 3.87 0.97 11.82
N LEU A 354 3.58 1.94 10.95
CA LEU A 354 4.11 2.03 9.59
C LEU A 354 5.53 2.63 9.55
N LEU A 355 5.81 3.58 10.45
CA LEU A 355 7.07 4.32 10.51
C LEU A 355 8.09 3.75 11.51
N PHE A 356 7.66 2.79 12.33
CA PHE A 356 8.47 2.17 13.38
C PHE A 356 9.78 1.54 12.88
N GLN A 357 10.88 1.91 13.51
CA GLN A 357 12.21 1.33 13.30
C GLN A 357 12.46 0.23 14.34
N ARG A 358 12.31 -1.00 13.87
CA ARG A 358 12.35 -2.21 14.69
C ARG A 358 13.66 -2.36 15.46
N ASN A 359 14.80 -2.16 14.81
CA ASN A 359 16.10 -2.36 15.43
C ASN A 359 16.49 -1.19 16.35
N GLN A 360 15.99 0.02 16.10
CA GLN A 360 16.16 1.15 17.03
C GLN A 360 15.47 0.93 18.38
N SER A 361 14.46 0.05 18.43
CA SER A 361 13.76 -0.32 19.66
C SER A 361 14.40 -1.49 20.43
N GLU A 362 15.58 -1.96 20.03
CA GLU A 362 16.27 -3.04 20.72
C GLU A 362 16.51 -2.71 22.19
N GLY A 363 16.11 -3.62 23.08
CA GLY A 363 16.19 -3.41 24.53
C GLY A 363 15.13 -2.46 25.13
N LEU A 364 14.28 -1.84 24.30
CA LEU A 364 13.18 -1.00 24.79
C LEU A 364 11.95 -1.85 25.13
N SER A 365 11.46 -1.70 26.36
CA SER A 365 10.21 -2.26 26.85
C SER A 365 9.50 -1.19 27.67
N ALA A 366 8.52 -0.51 27.10
CA ALA A 366 7.81 0.58 27.76
C ALA A 366 6.38 0.78 27.24
N ILE A 367 5.50 1.22 28.15
CA ILE A 367 4.13 1.64 27.90
C ILE A 367 4.05 3.16 27.97
N TYR A 368 3.67 3.76 26.85
CA TYR A 368 3.51 5.21 26.67
C TYR A 368 2.02 5.56 26.66
N HIS A 369 1.57 6.38 27.60
CA HIS A 369 0.22 6.95 27.56
C HIS A 369 0.27 8.33 26.94
N PHE A 370 -0.42 8.52 25.82
CA PHE A 370 -0.60 9.81 25.20
C PHE A 370 -1.99 10.36 25.51
N THR A 371 -2.06 11.64 25.88
CA THR A 371 -3.30 12.40 26.08
C THR A 371 -3.23 13.65 25.22
N PHE A 372 -4.04 13.68 24.18
CA PHE A 372 -4.14 14.80 23.28
C PHE A 372 -5.36 15.65 23.66
N THR A 373 -5.20 16.97 23.68
CA THR A 373 -6.25 17.93 24.02
C THR A 373 -6.34 19.05 22.98
N GLY A 374 -7.35 19.92 23.08
CA GLY A 374 -7.52 21.03 22.14
C GLY A 374 -8.43 20.65 20.97
N SER A 375 -7.99 20.91 19.73
CA SER A 375 -8.82 20.72 18.53
C SER A 375 -9.17 19.28 18.20
N GLU A 376 -8.35 18.33 18.66
CA GLU A 376 -8.64 16.90 18.61
C GLU A 376 -8.31 16.33 19.98
N SER A 377 -9.31 15.77 20.67
CA SER A 377 -9.13 15.16 22.00
C SER A 377 -9.05 13.65 21.85
N ARG A 378 -7.97 13.05 22.35
CA ARG A 378 -7.76 11.61 22.22
C ARG A 378 -6.87 11.03 23.29
N ARG A 379 -7.08 9.77 23.63
CA ARG A 379 -6.19 9.02 24.52
C ARG A 379 -5.72 7.77 23.81
N ALA A 380 -4.42 7.50 23.88
CA ALA A 380 -3.86 6.32 23.26
C ALA A 380 -2.77 5.72 24.15
N THR A 381 -2.65 4.40 24.04
CA THR A 381 -1.56 3.63 24.62
C THR A 381 -0.68 3.15 23.48
N VAL A 382 0.60 3.50 23.53
CA VAL A 382 1.61 2.96 22.63
C VAL A 382 2.53 2.07 23.45
N THR A 383 2.58 0.79 23.12
CA THR A 383 3.45 -0.17 23.79
C THR A 383 4.57 -0.56 22.83
N ILE A 384 5.82 -0.35 23.24
CA ILE A 384 6.99 -0.82 22.51
C ILE A 384 7.65 -1.92 23.35
N GLN A 385 7.72 -3.12 22.80
CA GLN A 385 8.35 -4.27 23.47
C GLN A 385 8.75 -5.31 22.43
N ASN A 386 9.88 -6.01 22.66
CA ASN A 386 10.34 -7.11 21.82
C ASN A 386 10.42 -6.74 20.34
N LYS A 387 10.89 -5.52 20.06
CA LYS A 387 10.98 -4.99 18.71
C LYS A 387 9.63 -4.94 17.98
N MET A 388 8.54 -4.71 18.70
CA MET A 388 7.20 -4.49 18.16
C MET A 388 6.59 -3.23 18.76
N VAL A 389 5.74 -2.56 17.99
CA VAL A 389 4.89 -1.47 18.47
C VAL A 389 3.42 -1.88 18.38
N ARG A 390 2.65 -1.57 19.43
CA ARG A 390 1.19 -1.70 19.43
C ARG A 390 0.59 -0.37 19.81
N VAL A 391 -0.45 0.05 19.09
CA VAL A 391 -1.20 1.28 19.35
C VAL A 391 -2.63 0.88 19.66
N GLN A 392 -3.14 1.35 20.79
CA GLN A 392 -4.47 1.03 21.27
C GLN A 392 -5.17 2.31 21.75
N GLU A 393 -6.48 2.38 21.54
CA GLU A 393 -7.30 3.50 22.03
C GLU A 393 -7.42 3.44 23.56
N GLY A 394 -7.41 4.60 24.20
CA GLY A 394 -7.49 4.74 25.65
C GLY A 394 -6.15 4.55 26.37
N HIS A 395 -6.20 4.62 27.71
CA HIS A 395 -5.07 4.37 28.59
C HIS A 395 -5.19 2.98 29.19
N LEU A 396 -4.37 2.05 28.71
CA LEU A 396 -4.39 0.65 29.08
C LEU A 396 -3.15 0.31 29.91
N GLY A 397 -3.36 -0.40 31.02
CA GLY A 397 -2.29 -0.74 31.96
C GLY A 397 -1.69 0.47 32.67
N LYS A 398 -0.53 0.27 33.30
CA LYS A 398 0.23 1.32 33.97
C LYS A 398 1.29 1.87 33.00
N ALA A 399 1.29 3.18 32.77
CA ALA A 399 2.29 3.82 31.92
C ALA A 399 3.65 3.88 32.63
N ASP A 400 4.71 3.65 31.87
CA ASP A 400 6.08 4.02 32.26
C ASP A 400 6.34 5.52 32.03
N ILE A 401 5.59 6.09 31.09
CA ILE A 401 5.59 7.52 30.77
C ILE A 401 4.23 7.96 30.26
N SER A 402 3.80 9.14 30.70
CA SER A 402 2.58 9.80 30.25
C SER A 402 2.92 11.14 29.60
N VAL A 403 2.43 11.36 28.38
CA VAL A 403 2.61 12.59 27.61
C VAL A 403 1.24 13.22 27.40
N THR A 404 1.05 14.44 27.88
CA THR A 404 -0.14 15.24 27.61
C THR A 404 0.24 16.41 26.71
N ALA A 405 -0.41 16.56 25.56
CA ALA A 405 -0.08 17.58 24.60
C ALA A 405 -1.34 18.22 23.98
N ASP A 406 -1.30 19.53 23.76
CA ASP A 406 -2.22 20.19 22.83
C ASP A 406 -1.96 19.67 21.40
N SER A 407 -3.01 19.24 20.71
CA SER A 407 -2.91 18.54 19.43
C SER A 407 -2.24 19.36 18.33
N LYS A 408 -2.56 20.67 18.23
CA LYS A 408 -1.92 21.56 17.24
C LYS A 408 -0.44 21.73 17.54
N THR A 409 -0.08 21.86 18.81
CA THR A 409 1.31 21.99 19.24
C THR A 409 2.09 20.72 18.96
N TRP A 410 1.50 19.54 19.22
CA TRP A 410 2.13 18.26 18.92
C TRP A 410 2.38 18.06 17.42
N LEU A 411 1.36 18.32 16.59
CA LEU A 411 1.48 18.20 15.14
C LEU A 411 2.49 19.20 14.56
N GLY A 412 2.49 20.45 15.03
CA GLY A 412 3.50 21.44 14.64
C GLY A 412 4.93 21.06 15.04
N PHE A 413 5.10 20.36 16.18
CA PHE A 413 6.39 19.78 16.55
C PHE A 413 6.84 18.68 15.58
N LEU A 414 5.94 17.74 15.24
CA LEU A 414 6.24 16.68 14.28
C LEU A 414 6.56 17.25 12.88
N GLY A 415 5.90 18.34 12.48
CA GLY A 415 6.15 19.07 11.24
C GLY A 415 7.44 19.92 11.24
N LYS A 416 8.21 19.94 12.33
CA LYS A 416 9.40 20.79 12.54
C LYS A 416 9.09 22.31 12.49
N GLU A 417 7.82 22.69 12.62
CA GLU A 417 7.35 24.08 12.65
C GLU A 417 7.40 24.68 14.05
N GLN A 418 7.35 23.83 15.08
CA GLN A 418 7.38 24.25 16.48
C GLN A 418 8.49 23.54 17.25
N ASN A 419 9.13 24.29 18.16
CA ASN A 419 10.22 23.76 18.97
C ASN A 419 9.69 23.08 20.26
N LEU A 420 10.09 21.83 20.47
CA LEU A 420 9.67 21.02 21.63
C LEU A 420 10.00 21.68 22.98
N ILE A 421 11.15 22.33 23.10
CA ILE A 421 11.60 22.97 24.34
C ILE A 421 10.66 24.12 24.69
N TRP A 422 10.29 24.95 23.71
CA TRP A 422 9.33 26.04 23.90
C TRP A 422 7.92 25.53 24.23
N ALA A 423 7.51 24.40 23.64
CA ALA A 423 6.22 23.78 23.93
C ALA A 423 6.16 23.21 25.37
N LEU A 424 7.25 22.62 25.86
CA LEU A 424 7.40 22.17 27.25
C LEU A 424 7.39 23.36 28.23
N LEU A 425 8.15 24.42 27.94
CA LEU A 425 8.22 25.62 28.78
C LEU A 425 6.87 26.36 28.89
N ARG A 426 6.05 26.32 27.84
CA ARG A 426 4.68 26.90 27.84
C ARG A 426 3.62 25.95 28.41
N CYS A 427 4.02 24.81 28.97
CA CYS A 427 3.13 23.78 29.52
C CYS A 427 2.09 23.24 28.52
N LYS A 428 2.34 23.40 27.21
CA LYS A 428 1.49 22.88 26.12
C LYS A 428 1.80 21.42 25.81
N ILE A 429 3.00 20.97 26.19
CA ILE A 429 3.36 19.55 26.30
C ILE A 429 3.79 19.34 27.75
N ARG A 430 3.26 18.31 28.39
CA ARG A 430 3.60 17.89 29.75
C ARG A 430 3.99 16.42 29.71
N VAL A 431 5.10 16.10 30.34
CA VAL A 431 5.61 14.73 30.41
C VAL A 431 5.71 14.35 31.87
N SER A 432 5.10 13.22 32.23
CA SER A 432 5.23 12.59 33.54
C SER A 432 5.96 11.27 33.34
N GLY A 433 7.16 11.13 33.89
CA GLY A 433 8.03 9.98 33.71
C GLY A 433 9.42 10.37 33.15
N SER A 434 10.17 9.36 32.70
CA SER A 434 11.56 9.54 32.26
C SER A 434 11.66 10.17 30.87
N LEU A 435 12.28 11.35 30.75
CA LEU A 435 12.57 11.96 29.44
C LEU A 435 13.44 11.08 28.54
N LYS A 436 14.24 10.16 29.11
CA LYS A 436 15.01 9.18 28.33
C LYS A 436 14.08 8.24 27.55
N LEU A 437 12.92 7.88 28.10
CA LEU A 437 11.94 7.04 27.40
C LEU A 437 11.29 7.80 26.24
N LEU A 438 11.04 9.11 26.37
CA LEU A 438 10.54 9.93 25.28
C LEU A 438 11.58 10.09 24.16
N GLN A 439 12.86 10.24 24.51
CA GLN A 439 13.95 10.23 23.52
C GLN A 439 14.09 8.87 22.84
N ALA A 440 14.00 7.77 23.59
CA ALA A 440 14.01 6.41 23.04
C ALA A 440 12.84 6.18 22.07
N PHE A 441 11.65 6.71 22.41
CA PHE A 441 10.50 6.73 21.50
C PHE A 441 10.84 7.47 20.21
N GLY A 442 11.37 8.71 20.30
CA GLY A 442 11.76 9.48 19.12
C GLY A 442 12.76 8.78 18.20
N LYS A 443 13.74 8.05 18.77
CA LYS A 443 14.69 7.23 17.98
C LYS A 443 14.01 6.11 17.18
N CYS A 444 12.88 5.60 17.63
CA CYS A 444 12.12 4.58 16.91
C CYS A 444 11.34 5.16 15.71
N PHE A 445 11.25 6.49 15.58
CA PHE A 445 10.48 7.18 14.53
C PHE A 445 11.29 8.36 13.94
N PRO A 446 12.43 8.10 13.28
CA PRO A 446 13.20 9.14 12.61
C PRO A 446 12.38 9.79 11.48
N THR A 447 12.56 11.10 11.25
CA THR A 447 11.77 11.90 10.31
C THR A 447 12.59 12.73 9.32
#